data_AF-A0A2V8LD14-F1
#
_entry.id   AF-A0A2V8LD14-F1
#
_cell.length_a   1.000
_cell.length_b   1.000
_cell.length_c   1.000
_cell.angle_alpha   90.00
_cell.angle_beta   90.00
_cell.angle_gamma   90.00
#
_symmetry.space_group_name_H-M   'P 1'
#
loop_
_entity.id
_entity.type
_entity.pdbx_description
1 polymer ?
#
loop_
_entity_poly.entity_id
_entity_poly.type
_entity_poly.pdbx_seq_one_letter_code
_entity_poly.pdbx_strand_id
1 'polypeptide(L)'
;MSVLLRQGDDVLFRQGDKMMDQRNQPPSTKPINQQQARQRNGDVSLRGCWELLIKVIILLILIAIFIAYWFGLFGAFGPKGRLDPWTWITLLLLILLLIWLIWRQKHFVCLKCGVTQPTGCKHGDANILSGRVLEPIIGTASGFGFSRYELELVYHGTTTIPTGIVYADGAGNPDPTLTFGNHQVTNGKLGFVDTQQAIIGAGADFLHWTDYEVRLHVVGIGNIRKHCGSSFQLEGGRAYIKKVGGAWAHTSADPNEVLCRVPPPVGHAIDPASVAPGIQVSGSATFYGCGTDKIAEVHMWAVPDHDFSFPQPNPGDPIVAPPGSQKISEVIYTTNAQRDNNVLDSTTDEGVILTYNPGWTTRQECVPNPSFPPFPPPNFCWPVPDIVDRTWSDPTGKYTLLLAIKDTGVRTFFDIQHVWLDADFPVALIKSIGGLTGCLDLRLSDFNSKKCEIRGIAWDAAVRAADAVNAATAGHPNDNFTGYSMAFQRNGVPGGVSIPPAVLPPHRVPDIWADAPLAAGSEGVLAEWDIIAAIDNGAAVPPAGSHKLQRGTRCAYNISLAVSDNTLRGSNTAPFNYAINIINDL
;
A
#
# COMPACT_ATOMS: atom_id res chain seq x y z
N MET A 1 12.79 39.62 28.32
CA MET A 1 11.58 40.17 28.96
C MET A 1 10.40 39.38 28.44
N SER A 2 9.84 38.55 29.31
CA SER A 2 8.58 37.79 29.26
C SER A 2 8.13 37.10 27.97
N VAL A 3 8.37 35.77 27.95
CA VAL A 3 7.60 34.77 27.19
C VAL A 3 6.24 34.60 27.88
N LEU A 4 5.16 34.78 27.13
CA LEU A 4 3.78 34.58 27.58
C LEU A 4 3.30 33.21 27.09
N LEU A 5 3.27 32.26 28.02
CA LEU A 5 2.54 30.99 27.92
C LEU A 5 1.04 31.27 27.92
N ARG A 6 0.29 30.65 27.00
CA ARG A 6 -1.15 30.44 27.15
C ARG A 6 -1.43 28.96 27.32
N GLN A 7 -2.26 28.71 28.32
CA GLN A 7 -2.66 27.45 28.95
C GLN A 7 -4.20 27.45 28.94
N GLY A 8 -4.81 26.26 28.84
CA GLY A 8 -6.27 26.03 28.92
C GLY A 8 -6.88 25.83 27.52
N ASP A 9 -7.55 24.74 27.20
CA ASP A 9 -8.69 24.21 27.93
C ASP A 9 -8.88 22.70 27.69
N ASP A 10 -9.00 21.98 28.81
CA ASP A 10 -9.51 20.63 28.91
C ASP A 10 -11.03 20.65 28.72
N VAL A 11 -11.55 19.87 27.76
CA VAL A 11 -12.97 19.52 27.72
C VAL A 11 -13.12 18.07 28.19
N LEU A 12 -13.39 17.95 29.49
CA LEU A 12 -14.01 16.81 30.14
C LEU A 12 -15.46 16.66 29.66
N PHE A 13 -15.82 15.52 29.07
CA PHE A 13 -17.20 15.04 29.08
C PHE A 13 -17.28 13.73 29.86
N ARG A 14 -17.89 13.82 31.05
CA ARG A 14 -18.28 12.69 31.89
C ARG A 14 -19.80 12.72 32.07
N GLN A 15 -20.43 11.59 31.75
CA GLN A 15 -21.62 10.99 32.39
C GLN A 15 -22.90 11.82 32.63
N GLY A 16 -24.02 11.28 32.14
CA GLY A 16 -25.35 11.57 32.69
C GLY A 16 -26.52 10.87 32.00
N ASP A 17 -27.02 9.83 32.65
CA ASP A 17 -28.39 9.25 32.63
C ASP A 17 -28.86 8.38 31.44
N LYS A 18 -29.15 7.08 31.62
CA LYS A 18 -30.13 6.35 32.46
C LYS A 18 -31.60 6.50 32.03
N MET A 19 -32.16 5.31 31.74
CA MET A 19 -33.57 4.88 31.75
C MET A 19 -34.48 5.31 30.58
N MET A 20 -34.75 4.37 29.67
CA MET A 20 -36.11 3.84 29.56
C MET A 20 -36.11 2.40 29.05
N ASP A 21 -36.99 1.64 29.69
CA ASP A 21 -37.19 0.21 29.66
C ASP A 21 -38.24 -0.18 28.60
N GLN A 22 -38.30 -1.48 28.30
CA GLN A 22 -39.42 -2.23 27.72
C GLN A 22 -39.57 -2.47 26.22
N ARG A 23 -39.49 -3.79 25.94
CA ARG A 23 -40.26 -4.61 24.98
C ARG A 23 -39.85 -4.55 23.51
N ASN A 24 -39.00 -5.52 23.14
CA ASN A 24 -39.40 -6.62 22.25
C ASN A 24 -38.26 -7.65 22.17
N GLN A 25 -38.32 -8.67 23.02
CA GLN A 25 -37.51 -9.88 22.86
C GLN A 25 -38.21 -10.83 21.86
N PRO A 26 -37.57 -11.20 20.74
CA PRO A 26 -37.95 -12.40 20.01
C PRO A 26 -37.54 -13.65 20.82
N PRO A 27 -38.23 -14.78 20.63
CA PRO A 27 -38.07 -15.95 21.48
C PRO A 27 -36.64 -16.48 21.42
N SER A 28 -36.09 -16.70 22.62
CA SER A 28 -34.90 -17.48 22.90
C SER A 28 -35.00 -18.86 22.24
N THR A 29 -34.45 -18.97 21.03
CA THR A 29 -33.98 -20.25 20.51
C THR A 29 -32.72 -20.61 21.29
N LYS A 30 -32.88 -21.63 22.14
CA LYS A 30 -31.82 -22.32 22.87
C LYS A 30 -30.54 -22.39 22.03
N PRO A 31 -29.35 -22.20 22.63
CA PRO A 31 -28.10 -22.49 21.95
C PRO A 31 -28.11 -23.98 21.60
N ILE A 32 -28.32 -24.29 20.32
CA ILE A 32 -27.93 -25.57 19.77
C ILE A 32 -26.42 -25.53 19.85
N ASN A 33 -25.90 -26.11 20.93
CA ASN A 33 -24.55 -26.60 21.01
C ASN A 33 -24.32 -27.46 19.77
N GLN A 34 -23.82 -26.85 18.69
CA GLN A 34 -22.99 -27.54 17.73
C GLN A 34 -21.68 -27.84 18.45
N GLN A 35 -21.77 -28.78 19.40
CA GLN A 35 -20.69 -29.72 19.59
C GLN A 35 -20.41 -30.27 18.20
N GLN A 36 -19.33 -29.78 17.59
CA GLN A 36 -18.52 -30.59 16.70
C GLN A 36 -18.45 -31.95 17.38
N ALA A 37 -19.26 -32.88 16.90
CA ALA A 37 -19.05 -34.27 17.18
C ALA A 37 -17.63 -34.52 16.67
N ARG A 38 -16.66 -34.51 17.59
CA ARG A 38 -15.39 -35.19 17.42
C ARG A 38 -15.79 -36.52 16.81
N GLN A 39 -15.64 -36.65 15.50
CA GLN A 39 -15.76 -37.95 14.85
C GLN A 39 -14.75 -38.79 15.59
N ARG A 40 -15.24 -39.69 16.45
CA ARG A 40 -14.41 -40.63 17.17
C ARG A 40 -13.48 -41.22 16.12
N ASN A 41 -12.19 -40.95 16.27
CA ASN A 41 -11.11 -41.62 15.57
C ASN A 41 -11.56 -43.05 15.35
N GLY A 42 -11.71 -43.43 14.07
CA GLY A 42 -12.42 -44.64 13.69
C GLY A 42 -12.07 -45.79 14.61
N ASP A 43 -12.95 -46.05 15.57
CA ASP A 43 -12.90 -47.26 16.36
C ASP A 43 -13.04 -48.33 15.30
N VAL A 44 -11.95 -49.05 15.06
CA VAL A 44 -11.97 -50.27 14.26
C VAL A 44 -12.99 -51.13 14.98
N SER A 45 -14.23 -51.13 14.47
CA SER A 45 -15.34 -51.78 15.14
C SER A 45 -14.85 -53.18 15.47
N LEU A 46 -14.91 -53.56 16.75
CA LEU A 46 -14.50 -54.89 17.22
C LEU A 46 -15.09 -55.99 16.33
N ARG A 47 -16.28 -55.72 15.74
CA ARG A 47 -16.94 -56.53 14.72
C ARG A 47 -16.13 -56.73 13.44
N GLY A 48 -15.50 -55.69 12.88
CA GLY A 48 -14.66 -55.78 11.69
C GLY A 48 -13.34 -56.52 11.94
N CYS A 49 -12.74 -56.34 13.12
CA CYS A 49 -11.57 -57.11 13.53
C CYS A 49 -11.91 -58.60 13.75
N TRP A 50 -13.07 -58.89 14.36
CA TRP A 50 -13.60 -60.24 14.51
C TRP A 50 -13.94 -60.91 13.18
N GLU A 51 -14.56 -60.20 12.23
CA GLU A 51 -14.85 -60.73 10.90
C GLU A 51 -13.58 -61.07 10.12
N LEU A 52 -12.52 -60.25 10.25
CA LEU A 52 -11.22 -60.54 9.65
C LEU A 52 -10.55 -61.75 10.33
N LEU A 53 -10.56 -61.79 11.66
CA LEU A 53 -9.98 -62.89 12.43
C LEU A 53 -10.66 -64.22 12.11
N ILE A 54 -12.00 -64.25 12.00
CA ILE A 54 -12.76 -65.41 11.58
C ILE A 54 -12.37 -65.84 10.16
N LYS A 55 -12.25 -64.91 9.21
CA LYS A 55 -11.84 -65.23 7.83
C LYS A 55 -10.40 -65.75 7.76
N VAL A 56 -9.48 -65.19 8.52
CA VAL A 56 -8.09 -65.68 8.60
C VAL A 56 -8.04 -67.07 9.23
N ILE A 57 -8.81 -67.32 10.29
CA ILE A 57 -8.92 -68.65 10.90
C ILE A 57 -9.50 -69.66 9.90
N ILE A 58 -10.57 -69.30 9.18
CA ILE A 58 -11.15 -70.16 8.14
C ILE A 58 -10.13 -70.43 7.03
N LEU A 59 -9.34 -69.42 6.61
CA LEU A 59 -8.27 -69.60 5.62
C LEU A 59 -7.22 -70.59 6.11
N LEU A 60 -6.72 -70.41 7.33
CA LEU A 60 -5.71 -71.25 7.93
C LEU A 60 -6.22 -72.69 8.12
N ILE A 61 -7.48 -72.86 8.51
CA ILE A 61 -8.13 -74.18 8.60
C ILE A 61 -8.23 -74.81 7.21
N LEU A 62 -8.65 -74.07 6.18
CA LEU A 62 -8.72 -74.59 4.81
C LEU A 62 -7.35 -74.96 4.26
N ILE A 63 -6.30 -74.18 4.55
CA ILE A 63 -4.91 -74.49 4.19
C ILE A 63 -4.42 -75.72 4.98
N ALA A 64 -4.72 -75.82 6.27
CA ALA A 64 -4.34 -76.98 7.09
C ALA A 64 -5.06 -78.25 6.61
N ILE A 65 -6.33 -78.15 6.24
CA ILE A 65 -7.08 -79.23 5.60
C ILE A 65 -6.42 -79.59 4.27
N PHE A 66 -6.14 -78.61 3.40
CA PHE A 66 -5.44 -78.84 2.12
C PHE A 66 -4.11 -79.57 2.30
N ILE A 67 -3.28 -79.13 3.25
CA ILE A 67 -1.98 -79.72 3.58
C ILE A 67 -2.16 -81.14 4.15
N ALA A 68 -3.04 -81.32 5.14
CA ALA A 68 -3.28 -82.62 5.73
C ALA A 68 -3.88 -83.61 4.71
N TYR A 69 -4.65 -83.11 3.74
CA TYR A 69 -5.14 -83.90 2.60
C TYR A 69 -4.02 -84.22 1.60
N TRP A 70 -3.15 -83.25 1.30
CA TRP A 70 -1.97 -83.43 0.44
C TRP A 70 -1.02 -84.50 0.98
N PHE A 71 -0.83 -84.53 2.31
CA PHE A 71 -0.02 -85.54 3.00
C PHE A 71 -0.79 -86.83 3.34
N GLY A 72 -2.07 -86.94 2.98
CA GLY A 72 -2.87 -88.15 3.21
C GLY A 72 -3.21 -88.45 4.68
N LEU A 73 -3.17 -87.45 5.57
CA LEU A 73 -3.44 -87.61 7.00
C LEU A 73 -4.91 -87.84 7.35
N PHE A 74 -5.85 -87.36 6.53
CA PHE A 74 -7.29 -87.53 6.76
C PHE A 74 -7.95 -88.29 5.61
N GLY A 75 -8.21 -89.58 5.82
CA GLY A 75 -9.05 -90.37 4.94
C GLY A 75 -9.82 -91.43 5.73
N ALA A 76 -11.15 -91.44 5.59
CA ALA A 76 -11.98 -92.57 6.00
C ALA A 76 -11.78 -93.82 5.10
N PHE A 77 -10.86 -93.76 4.13
CA PHE A 77 -10.62 -94.80 3.13
C PHE A 77 -9.12 -95.14 2.91
N GLY A 78 -8.26 -94.93 3.91
CA GLY A 78 -6.90 -95.46 3.93
C GLY A 78 -5.89 -94.84 2.93
N PRO A 79 -4.61 -95.27 2.98
CA PRO A 79 -3.45 -94.57 2.39
C PRO A 79 -3.35 -94.59 0.85
N LYS A 80 -4.42 -94.92 0.12
CA LYS A 80 -4.46 -94.90 -1.36
C LYS A 80 -5.82 -94.47 -1.92
N GLY A 81 -6.54 -93.59 -1.23
CA GLY A 81 -7.75 -92.98 -1.78
C GLY A 81 -7.42 -92.26 -3.09
N ARG A 82 -7.87 -92.81 -4.23
CA ARG A 82 -7.91 -92.08 -5.50
C ARG A 82 -8.82 -90.88 -5.29
N LEU A 83 -8.20 -89.71 -5.21
CA LEU A 83 -8.89 -88.47 -4.94
C LEU A 83 -9.71 -88.04 -6.15
N ASP A 84 -10.94 -87.61 -5.89
CA ASP A 84 -11.79 -87.00 -6.90
C ASP A 84 -11.21 -85.61 -7.24
N PRO A 85 -10.77 -85.35 -8.49
CA PRO A 85 -10.20 -84.06 -8.90
C PRO A 85 -11.12 -82.87 -8.58
N TRP A 86 -12.43 -83.12 -8.51
CA TRP A 86 -13.43 -82.11 -8.17
C TRP A 86 -13.26 -81.55 -6.76
N THR A 87 -12.82 -82.35 -5.79
CA THR A 87 -12.55 -81.89 -4.42
C THR A 87 -11.35 -80.95 -4.36
N TRP A 88 -10.31 -81.20 -5.17
CA TRP A 88 -9.15 -80.30 -5.28
C TRP A 88 -9.54 -78.97 -5.88
N ILE A 89 -10.29 -78.99 -6.97
CA ILE A 89 -10.72 -77.78 -7.67
C ILE A 89 -11.62 -76.94 -6.75
N THR A 90 -12.56 -77.58 -6.04
CA THR A 90 -13.45 -76.85 -5.11
C THR A 90 -12.70 -76.26 -3.92
N LEU A 91 -11.74 -76.97 -3.32
CA LEU A 91 -10.98 -76.43 -2.20
C LEU A 91 -10.07 -75.28 -2.65
N LEU A 92 -9.43 -75.40 -3.82
CA LEU A 92 -8.57 -74.37 -4.37
C LEU A 92 -9.37 -73.12 -4.77
N LEU A 93 -10.57 -73.29 -5.33
CA LEU A 93 -11.52 -72.20 -5.58
C LEU A 93 -11.97 -71.52 -4.28
N LEU A 94 -12.25 -72.29 -3.22
CA LEU A 94 -12.61 -71.74 -1.91
C LEU A 94 -11.47 -70.91 -1.31
N ILE A 95 -10.23 -71.41 -1.38
CA ILE A 95 -9.05 -70.67 -0.92
C ILE A 95 -8.86 -69.38 -1.74
N LEU A 96 -8.93 -69.45 -3.07
CA LEU A 96 -8.81 -68.26 -3.92
C LEU A 96 -9.94 -67.25 -3.67
N LEU A 97 -11.17 -67.70 -3.51
CA LEU A 97 -12.33 -66.85 -3.18
C LEU A 97 -12.13 -66.19 -1.82
N LEU A 98 -11.64 -66.93 -0.82
CA LEU A 98 -11.43 -66.40 0.53
C LEU A 98 -10.28 -65.40 0.56
N ILE A 99 -9.17 -65.68 -0.13
CA ILE A 99 -8.08 -64.72 -0.33
C ILE A 99 -8.60 -63.47 -1.02
N TRP A 100 -9.41 -63.62 -2.08
CA TRP A 100 -10.04 -62.50 -2.78
C TRP A 100 -10.99 -61.70 -1.88
N LEU A 101 -11.78 -62.35 -1.03
CA LEU A 101 -12.68 -61.70 -0.07
C LEU A 101 -11.91 -60.97 1.05
N ILE A 102 -10.79 -61.52 1.51
CA ILE A 102 -9.90 -60.88 2.49
C ILE A 102 -9.23 -59.66 1.85
N TRP A 103 -8.75 -59.78 0.61
CA TRP A 103 -8.20 -58.66 -0.16
C TRP A 103 -9.24 -57.56 -0.45
N ARG A 104 -10.51 -57.92 -0.68
CA ARG A 104 -11.58 -56.98 -0.96
C ARG A 104 -12.19 -56.35 0.30
N GLN A 105 -11.83 -56.79 1.50
CA GLN A 105 -12.33 -56.16 2.72
C GLN A 105 -11.75 -54.75 2.87
N LYS A 106 -12.65 -53.78 3.06
CA LYS A 106 -12.36 -52.35 3.29
C LYS A 106 -11.45 -52.05 4.49
N HIS A 107 -11.05 -53.06 5.26
CA HIS A 107 -10.26 -52.93 6.49
C HIS A 107 -8.73 -52.94 6.28
N PHE A 108 -8.23 -53.24 5.08
CA PHE A 108 -6.79 -53.17 4.77
C PHE A 108 -6.30 -51.78 4.35
N VAL A 109 -7.06 -50.71 4.61
CA VAL A 109 -6.63 -49.35 4.28
C VAL A 109 -5.55 -48.90 5.26
N CYS A 110 -4.28 -49.08 4.88
CA CYS A 110 -3.12 -48.66 5.66
C CYS A 110 -2.53 -47.41 5.02
N LEU A 111 -3.01 -46.24 5.44
CA LEU A 111 -2.56 -44.94 4.93
C LEU A 111 -1.36 -44.42 5.74
N LYS A 112 -0.37 -43.91 5.03
CA LYS A 112 0.76 -43.15 5.58
C LYS A 112 0.53 -41.67 5.30
N CYS A 113 0.67 -40.88 6.36
CA CYS A 113 0.53 -39.42 6.35
C CYS A 113 1.70 -38.86 7.14
N GLY A 114 2.41 -37.90 6.57
CA GLY A 114 3.37 -37.07 7.30
C GLY A 114 3.65 -35.80 6.50
N VAL A 115 3.75 -34.65 7.18
CA VAL A 115 4.21 -33.40 6.58
C VAL A 115 5.49 -33.03 7.32
N THR A 116 6.60 -32.93 6.59
CA THR A 116 7.92 -32.59 7.13
C THR A 116 8.32 -31.15 6.82
N GLN A 117 7.72 -30.53 5.81
CA GLN A 117 7.85 -29.12 5.47
C GLN A 117 6.50 -28.57 4.98
N PRO A 118 6.22 -27.26 5.18
CA PRO A 118 7.10 -26.25 5.78
C PRO A 118 7.21 -26.36 7.31
N THR A 119 8.34 -25.92 7.85
CA THR A 119 8.61 -25.75 9.29
C THR A 119 9.44 -24.48 9.51
N GLY A 120 9.32 -23.88 10.69
CA GLY A 120 10.03 -22.64 11.03
C GLY A 120 9.56 -21.46 10.18
N CYS A 121 10.48 -20.52 9.92
CA CYS A 121 10.22 -19.33 9.14
C CYS A 121 10.41 -19.57 7.65
N LYS A 122 9.43 -19.15 6.82
CA LYS A 122 9.41 -19.33 5.36
C LYS A 122 9.08 -18.05 4.60
N HIS A 123 9.59 -17.95 3.38
CA HIS A 123 9.41 -16.81 2.49
C HIS A 123 8.84 -17.23 1.12
N GLY A 124 8.95 -18.51 0.78
CA GLY A 124 8.72 -19.02 -0.56
C GLY A 124 9.84 -18.67 -1.55
N ASP A 125 9.72 -19.18 -2.77
CA ASP A 125 10.66 -19.03 -3.87
C ASP A 125 9.89 -18.63 -5.13
N ALA A 126 10.22 -17.46 -5.67
CA ALA A 126 9.62 -16.90 -6.88
C ALA A 126 10.10 -17.59 -8.18
N ASN A 127 11.18 -18.37 -8.11
CA ASN A 127 11.76 -19.05 -9.29
C ASN A 127 11.07 -20.37 -9.63
N ILE A 128 10.21 -20.90 -8.74
CA ILE A 128 9.55 -22.19 -8.94
C ILE A 128 8.46 -22.09 -10.02
N LEU A 129 7.67 -21.01 -9.99
CA LEU A 129 6.61 -20.76 -10.94
C LEU A 129 6.45 -19.25 -11.17
N SER A 130 6.66 -18.81 -12.40
CA SER A 130 6.56 -17.40 -12.78
C SER A 130 5.22 -16.79 -12.33
N GLY A 131 5.28 -15.64 -11.66
CA GLY A 131 4.10 -14.93 -11.16
C GLY A 131 3.53 -15.46 -9.84
N ARG A 132 4.22 -16.40 -9.17
CA ARG A 132 3.87 -16.86 -7.82
C ARG A 132 5.11 -16.99 -6.95
N VAL A 133 4.94 -16.84 -5.63
CA VAL A 133 6.00 -17.09 -4.64
C VAL A 133 5.63 -18.35 -3.88
N LEU A 134 6.35 -19.45 -4.13
CA LEU A 134 5.94 -20.78 -3.70
C LEU A 134 6.86 -21.35 -2.61
N GLU A 135 6.28 -21.83 -1.50
CA GLU A 135 6.99 -22.61 -0.47
C GLU A 135 6.62 -24.09 -0.60
N PRO A 136 7.58 -25.02 -0.80
CA PRO A 136 7.27 -26.43 -0.99
C PRO A 136 6.71 -27.11 0.27
N ILE A 137 5.67 -27.92 0.06
CA ILE A 137 5.10 -28.82 1.06
C ILE A 137 5.71 -30.19 0.83
N ILE A 138 6.61 -30.63 1.70
CA ILE A 138 7.28 -31.94 1.61
C ILE A 138 6.68 -32.89 2.63
N GLY A 139 6.38 -34.11 2.21
CA GLY A 139 5.82 -35.12 3.10
C GLY A 139 5.56 -36.46 2.44
N THR A 140 4.68 -37.24 3.06
CA THR A 140 4.26 -38.58 2.63
C THR A 140 2.75 -38.66 2.62
N ALA A 141 2.20 -38.98 1.45
CA ALA A 141 0.80 -39.31 1.22
C ALA A 141 0.75 -40.60 0.39
N SER A 142 0.72 -41.74 1.05
CA SER A 142 0.81 -43.04 0.39
C SER A 142 0.12 -44.14 1.19
N GLY A 143 0.10 -45.36 0.67
CA GLY A 143 -0.38 -46.51 1.41
C GLY A 143 -1.31 -47.44 0.62
N PHE A 144 -1.64 -48.57 1.24
CA PHE A 144 -2.55 -49.53 0.62
C PHE A 144 -3.98 -48.99 0.67
N GLY A 145 -4.66 -49.02 -0.48
CA GLY A 145 -5.98 -48.43 -0.63
C GLY A 145 -5.97 -46.90 -0.65
N PHE A 146 -4.83 -46.25 -0.93
CA PHE A 146 -4.77 -44.82 -1.23
C PHE A 146 -5.66 -44.47 -2.43
N SER A 147 -6.38 -43.35 -2.34
CA SER A 147 -7.18 -42.80 -3.45
C SER A 147 -6.67 -41.43 -3.87
N ARG A 148 -6.50 -40.50 -2.93
CA ARG A 148 -6.01 -39.14 -3.16
C ARG A 148 -5.50 -38.51 -1.86
N TYR A 149 -4.86 -37.36 -1.95
CA TYR A 149 -4.64 -36.49 -0.80
C TYR A 149 -5.15 -35.08 -1.04
N GLU A 150 -5.64 -34.45 0.02
CA GLU A 150 -6.12 -33.07 0.04
C GLU A 150 -5.20 -32.29 0.99
N LEU A 151 -4.78 -31.11 0.57
CA LEU A 151 -3.99 -30.16 1.35
C LEU A 151 -4.91 -28.99 1.73
N GLU A 152 -4.80 -28.57 2.98
CA GLU A 152 -5.53 -27.43 3.53
C GLU A 152 -4.51 -26.49 4.20
N LEU A 153 -4.54 -25.22 3.82
CA LEU A 153 -3.77 -24.18 4.51
C LEU A 153 -4.67 -23.50 5.53
N VAL A 154 -4.22 -23.46 6.78
CA VAL A 154 -4.96 -22.87 7.89
C VAL A 154 -4.15 -21.74 8.51
N TYR A 155 -4.72 -20.55 8.53
CA TYR A 155 -4.19 -19.39 9.20
C TYR A 155 -4.68 -19.33 10.64
N HIS A 156 -3.73 -19.15 11.57
CA HIS A 156 -3.98 -19.02 13.01
C HIS A 156 -4.94 -20.09 13.56
N GLY A 157 -4.78 -21.33 13.07
CA GLY A 157 -5.53 -22.52 13.49
C GLY A 157 -7.02 -22.56 13.12
N THR A 158 -7.60 -21.49 12.56
CA THR A 158 -9.06 -21.33 12.42
C THR A 158 -9.50 -21.01 10.99
N THR A 159 -8.77 -20.18 10.26
CA THR A 159 -9.20 -19.68 8.95
C THR A 159 -8.57 -20.49 7.83
N THR A 160 -9.38 -21.12 6.98
CA THR A 160 -8.88 -21.92 5.86
C THR A 160 -8.68 -21.04 4.64
N ILE A 161 -7.53 -21.16 3.98
CA ILE A 161 -7.15 -20.35 2.81
C ILE A 161 -6.97 -21.29 1.60
N PRO A 162 -8.07 -21.65 0.91
CA PRO A 162 -8.03 -22.64 -0.16
C PRO A 162 -7.22 -22.16 -1.39
N THR A 163 -7.17 -20.85 -1.65
CA THR A 163 -6.40 -20.26 -2.76
C THR A 163 -4.89 -20.29 -2.54
N GLY A 164 -4.44 -20.56 -1.31
CA GLY A 164 -3.03 -20.59 -0.94
C GLY A 164 -2.31 -21.90 -1.24
N ILE A 165 -2.97 -22.89 -1.85
CA ILE A 165 -2.37 -24.19 -2.16
C ILE A 165 -2.28 -24.41 -3.68
N VAL A 166 -1.11 -24.85 -4.13
CA VAL A 166 -0.89 -25.37 -5.49
C VAL A 166 -0.41 -26.82 -5.36
N TYR A 167 -1.10 -27.77 -5.96
CA TYR A 167 -0.72 -29.18 -5.88
C TYR A 167 0.49 -29.49 -6.77
N ALA A 168 1.25 -30.52 -6.40
CA ALA A 168 2.30 -31.04 -7.25
C ALA A 168 1.73 -32.05 -8.26
N ASP A 169 2.33 -32.15 -9.44
CA ASP A 169 2.12 -33.23 -10.40
C ASP A 169 2.89 -34.51 -9.99
N GLY A 170 2.77 -35.58 -10.78
CA GLY A 170 3.49 -36.83 -10.53
C GLY A 170 5.02 -36.74 -10.61
N ALA A 171 5.56 -35.64 -11.14
CA ALA A 171 6.99 -35.35 -11.19
C ALA A 171 7.45 -34.41 -10.05
N GLY A 172 6.53 -33.91 -9.22
CA GLY A 172 6.81 -32.98 -8.13
C GLY A 172 6.87 -31.51 -8.55
N ASN A 173 6.38 -31.15 -9.74
CA ASN A 173 6.30 -29.77 -10.22
C ASN A 173 4.93 -29.16 -9.86
N PRO A 174 4.82 -27.83 -9.67
CA PRO A 174 3.53 -27.19 -9.40
C PRO A 174 2.57 -27.33 -10.59
N ASP A 175 1.35 -27.78 -10.34
CA ASP A 175 0.27 -27.86 -11.32
C ASP A 175 -0.99 -27.14 -10.77
N PRO A 176 -1.26 -25.92 -11.23
CA PRO A 176 -2.40 -25.13 -10.74
C PRO A 176 -3.76 -25.66 -11.23
N THR A 177 -3.80 -26.65 -12.11
CA THR A 177 -5.05 -27.26 -12.60
C THR A 177 -5.56 -28.36 -11.68
N LEU A 178 -4.70 -28.89 -10.81
CA LEU A 178 -5.05 -29.93 -9.84
C LEU A 178 -5.75 -29.33 -8.64
N THR A 179 -6.90 -29.91 -8.28
CA THR A 179 -7.64 -29.57 -7.05
C THR A 179 -7.30 -30.50 -5.87
N PHE A 180 -6.62 -31.62 -6.14
CA PHE A 180 -6.15 -32.60 -5.15
C PHE A 180 -5.00 -33.42 -5.73
N GLY A 181 -4.21 -34.04 -4.85
CA GLY A 181 -3.15 -34.95 -5.24
C GLY A 181 -3.69 -36.34 -5.57
N ASN A 182 -3.56 -36.78 -6.81
CA ASN A 182 -4.12 -38.04 -7.33
C ASN A 182 -3.09 -39.19 -7.42
N HIS A 183 -1.88 -38.99 -6.91
CA HIS A 183 -0.79 -39.96 -6.93
C HIS A 183 -0.18 -40.11 -5.53
N GLN A 184 0.53 -41.22 -5.31
CA GLN A 184 1.20 -41.45 -4.04
C GLN A 184 2.52 -40.69 -3.98
N VAL A 185 2.81 -40.11 -2.82
CA VAL A 185 4.07 -39.39 -2.55
C VAL A 185 4.71 -39.99 -1.31
N THR A 186 6.01 -40.28 -1.35
CA THR A 186 6.78 -40.74 -0.20
C THR A 186 8.00 -39.86 -0.02
N ASN A 187 8.04 -39.11 1.06
CA ASN A 187 9.09 -38.12 1.37
C ASN A 187 9.42 -37.18 0.19
N GLY A 188 8.38 -36.69 -0.48
CA GLY A 188 8.48 -35.87 -1.69
C GLY A 188 7.57 -34.64 -1.62
N LYS A 189 7.54 -33.87 -2.71
CA LYS A 189 6.69 -32.68 -2.83
C LYS A 189 5.22 -33.10 -2.99
N LEU A 190 4.39 -32.70 -2.05
CA LEU A 190 2.94 -32.86 -2.08
C LEU A 190 2.25 -31.68 -2.78
N GLY A 191 2.90 -30.51 -2.73
CA GLY A 191 2.37 -29.27 -3.28
C GLY A 191 3.20 -28.10 -2.81
N PHE A 192 2.62 -26.92 -2.87
CA PHE A 192 3.25 -25.66 -2.54
C PHE A 192 2.24 -24.75 -1.84
N VAL A 193 2.72 -24.00 -0.86
CA VAL A 193 2.01 -22.83 -0.34
C VAL A 193 2.34 -21.66 -1.25
N ASP A 194 1.33 -21.06 -1.86
CA ASP A 194 1.44 -19.77 -2.53
C ASP A 194 1.44 -18.69 -1.43
N THR A 195 2.62 -18.18 -1.09
CA THR A 195 2.80 -17.31 0.08
C THR A 195 2.10 -15.96 -0.12
N GLN A 196 2.01 -15.48 -1.35
CA GLN A 196 1.27 -14.26 -1.69
C GLN A 196 -0.24 -14.46 -1.50
N GLN A 197 -0.80 -15.55 -2.02
CA GLN A 197 -2.23 -15.86 -1.80
C GLN A 197 -2.55 -16.20 -0.34
N ALA A 198 -1.60 -16.79 0.39
CA ALA A 198 -1.72 -17.01 1.82
C ALA A 198 -1.85 -15.69 2.60
N ILE A 199 -0.98 -14.72 2.32
CA ILE A 199 -1.01 -13.38 2.94
C ILE A 199 -2.30 -12.64 2.57
N ILE A 200 -2.70 -12.65 1.29
CA ILE A 200 -3.96 -12.03 0.84
C ILE A 200 -5.17 -12.68 1.55
N GLY A 201 -5.17 -14.01 1.68
CA GLY A 201 -6.23 -14.76 2.35
C GLY A 201 -6.30 -14.52 3.86
N ALA A 202 -5.17 -14.22 4.51
CA ALA A 202 -5.13 -13.82 5.92
C ALA A 202 -5.61 -12.37 6.13
N GLY A 203 -5.55 -11.53 5.10
CA GLY A 203 -6.02 -10.14 5.15
C GLY A 203 -5.19 -9.27 6.10
N ALA A 204 -5.83 -8.23 6.66
CA ALA A 204 -5.16 -7.29 7.57
C ALA A 204 -4.66 -7.95 8.88
N ASP A 205 -5.25 -9.09 9.28
CA ASP A 205 -4.83 -9.81 10.49
C ASP A 205 -3.40 -10.36 10.38
N PHE A 206 -2.86 -10.53 9.17
CA PHE A 206 -1.48 -10.96 8.95
C PHE A 206 -0.45 -10.02 9.60
N LEU A 207 -0.81 -8.75 9.81
CA LEU A 207 0.03 -7.78 10.51
C LEU A 207 0.20 -8.12 12.00
N HIS A 208 -0.68 -8.94 12.56
CA HIS A 208 -0.66 -9.36 13.96
C HIS A 208 -0.16 -10.78 14.15
N TRP A 209 -0.46 -11.69 13.22
CA TRP A 209 -0.06 -13.09 13.30
C TRP A 209 0.47 -13.60 11.97
N THR A 210 1.49 -14.44 12.04
CA THR A 210 2.12 -15.02 10.85
C THR A 210 2.16 -16.55 10.90
N ASP A 211 1.44 -17.15 11.84
CA ASP A 211 1.40 -18.60 12.04
C ASP A 211 0.42 -19.26 11.07
N TYR A 212 0.94 -20.18 10.27
CA TYR A 212 0.18 -21.01 9.35
C TYR A 212 0.37 -22.49 9.68
N GLU A 213 -0.62 -23.30 9.35
CA GLU A 213 -0.61 -24.75 9.48
C GLU A 213 -0.98 -25.36 8.12
N VAL A 214 -0.12 -26.23 7.59
CA VAL A 214 -0.49 -27.09 6.47
C VAL A 214 -1.06 -28.38 7.04
N ARG A 215 -2.32 -28.68 6.71
CA ARG A 215 -2.99 -29.93 7.03
C ARG A 215 -3.06 -30.82 5.80
N LEU A 216 -2.58 -32.05 5.94
CA LEU A 216 -2.65 -33.10 4.92
C LEU A 216 -3.72 -34.11 5.31
N HIS A 217 -4.65 -34.33 4.38
CA HIS A 217 -5.73 -35.31 4.49
C HIS A 217 -5.50 -36.40 3.45
N VAL A 218 -4.96 -37.54 3.87
CA VAL A 218 -4.79 -38.70 2.99
C VAL A 218 -6.10 -39.48 2.97
N VAL A 219 -6.70 -39.61 1.79
CA VAL A 219 -8.00 -40.25 1.57
C VAL A 219 -7.79 -41.61 0.92
N GLY A 220 -8.26 -42.66 1.59
CA GLY A 220 -8.29 -44.02 1.07
C GLY A 220 -9.64 -44.43 0.48
N ILE A 221 -9.69 -45.64 -0.07
CA ILE A 221 -10.91 -46.28 -0.58
C ILE A 221 -11.98 -46.30 0.52
N GLY A 222 -13.19 -45.90 0.16
CA GLY A 222 -14.31 -45.80 1.12
C GLY A 222 -14.28 -44.55 1.99
N ASN A 223 -13.51 -43.52 1.60
CA ASN A 223 -13.42 -42.22 2.28
C ASN A 223 -12.85 -42.31 3.71
N ILE A 224 -12.02 -43.32 3.98
CA ILE A 224 -11.22 -43.39 5.20
C ILE A 224 -10.15 -42.30 5.12
N ARG A 225 -10.04 -41.47 6.15
CA ARG A 225 -9.12 -40.33 6.17
C ARG A 225 -8.05 -40.52 7.22
N LYS A 226 -6.82 -40.11 6.90
CA LYS A 226 -5.74 -39.93 7.86
C LYS A 226 -5.25 -38.49 7.79
N HIS A 227 -5.13 -37.87 8.95
CA HIS A 227 -4.75 -36.47 9.10
C HIS A 227 -3.35 -36.35 9.69
N CYS A 228 -2.59 -35.40 9.17
CA CYS A 228 -1.34 -34.95 9.74
C CYS A 228 -1.13 -33.49 9.31
N GLY A 229 -0.24 -32.77 9.98
CA GLY A 229 0.04 -31.39 9.62
C GLY A 229 1.36 -30.91 10.18
N SER A 230 1.75 -29.71 9.76
CA SER A 230 2.94 -29.01 10.22
C SER A 230 2.63 -27.53 10.32
N SER A 231 3.15 -26.87 11.34
CA SER A 231 3.05 -25.42 11.52
C SER A 231 4.34 -24.72 11.12
N PHE A 232 4.19 -23.50 10.61
CA PHE A 232 5.29 -22.66 10.15
C PHE A 232 4.86 -21.19 10.22
N GLN A 233 5.82 -20.29 10.03
CA GLN A 233 5.58 -18.87 9.94
C GLN A 233 5.88 -18.37 8.53
N LEU A 234 5.02 -17.51 8.00
CA LEU A 234 5.33 -16.77 6.78
C LEU A 234 5.90 -15.41 7.14
N GLU A 235 7.03 -15.07 6.54
CA GLU A 235 7.47 -13.70 6.56
C GLU A 235 6.87 -12.92 5.40
N GLY A 236 6.45 -11.69 5.70
CA GLY A 236 6.02 -10.73 4.70
C GLY A 236 6.66 -9.38 4.97
N GLY A 237 6.86 -8.62 3.90
CA GLY A 237 7.26 -7.23 3.98
C GLY A 237 6.21 -6.36 3.32
N ARG A 238 6.06 -5.15 3.85
CA ARG A 238 5.28 -4.09 3.21
C ARG A 238 6.16 -2.86 3.14
N ALA A 239 6.32 -2.32 1.95
CA ALA A 239 6.88 -1.00 1.71
C ALA A 239 5.82 -0.20 0.95
N TYR A 240 5.60 1.05 1.32
CA TYR A 240 4.75 1.95 0.54
C TYR A 240 5.15 3.41 0.73
N ILE A 241 4.95 4.19 -0.31
CA ILE A 241 4.96 5.65 -0.31
C ILE A 241 3.50 6.09 -0.15
N LYS A 242 3.25 6.92 0.85
CA LYS A 242 1.89 7.40 1.19
C LYS A 242 1.65 8.84 0.76
N LYS A 243 2.69 9.67 0.90
CA LYS A 243 2.58 11.11 0.78
C LYS A 243 3.84 11.66 0.11
N VAL A 244 3.66 12.62 -0.78
CA VAL A 244 4.76 13.34 -1.43
C VAL A 244 4.45 14.82 -1.33
N GLY A 245 5.18 15.53 -0.45
CA GLY A 245 4.87 16.90 -0.08
C GLY A 245 3.45 17.00 0.47
N GLY A 246 2.57 17.74 -0.21
CA GLY A 246 1.15 17.84 0.16
C GLY A 246 0.23 16.80 -0.49
N ALA A 247 0.71 16.03 -1.48
CA ALA A 247 -0.10 15.06 -2.22
C ALA A 247 -0.12 13.68 -1.56
N TRP A 248 -1.20 12.93 -1.72
CA TRP A 248 -1.47 11.67 -1.03
C TRP A 248 -1.86 10.55 -1.98
N ALA A 249 -1.42 9.32 -1.67
CA ALA A 249 -1.96 8.09 -2.25
C ALA A 249 -3.21 7.68 -1.46
N HIS A 250 -4.33 7.40 -2.13
CA HIS A 250 -5.53 6.89 -1.49
C HIS A 250 -5.32 5.45 -1.03
N THR A 251 -4.75 4.62 -1.90
CA THR A 251 -4.50 3.22 -1.64
C THR A 251 -2.99 3.00 -1.61
N SER A 252 -2.45 2.59 -0.47
CA SER A 252 -1.04 2.16 -0.36
C SER A 252 -0.84 0.72 -0.85
N ALA A 253 -1.63 0.32 -1.84
CA ALA A 253 -1.67 -1.01 -2.44
C ALA A 253 -1.77 -0.96 -3.96
N ASP A 254 -2.26 0.14 -4.54
CA ASP A 254 -2.19 0.41 -5.98
C ASP A 254 -0.96 1.26 -6.28
N PRO A 255 0.11 0.66 -6.85
CA PRO A 255 1.31 1.39 -7.19
C PRO A 255 1.15 2.28 -8.43
N ASN A 256 0.08 2.11 -9.22
CA ASN A 256 -0.16 2.93 -10.41
C ASN A 256 -1.05 4.15 -10.13
N GLU A 257 -1.37 4.39 -8.86
CA GLU A 257 -2.17 5.55 -8.47
C GLU A 257 -1.38 6.85 -8.68
N VAL A 258 -2.05 7.89 -9.16
CA VAL A 258 -1.49 9.25 -9.20
C VAL A 258 -1.88 9.98 -7.93
N LEU A 259 -0.91 10.62 -7.28
CA LEU A 259 -1.13 11.30 -6.00
C LEU A 259 -2.12 12.48 -6.11
N CYS A 260 -2.93 12.66 -5.06
CA CYS A 260 -4.08 13.58 -5.03
C CYS A 260 -4.03 14.62 -3.89
N ARG A 261 -4.88 15.66 -3.97
CA ARG A 261 -4.84 16.83 -3.06
C ARG A 261 -5.23 16.61 -1.60
N VAL A 262 -6.10 15.66 -1.31
CA VAL A 262 -6.60 15.33 0.04
C VAL A 262 -7.15 13.90 -0.03
N PRO A 263 -7.12 13.05 1.02
CA PRO A 263 -8.01 11.89 1.07
C PRO A 263 -9.45 12.39 0.95
N PRO A 264 -10.18 12.11 -0.16
CA PRO A 264 -11.56 12.53 -0.24
C PRO A 264 -12.35 11.82 0.86
N PRO A 265 -13.37 12.47 1.46
CA PRO A 265 -14.43 11.71 2.08
C PRO A 265 -14.95 10.70 1.03
N VAL A 266 -15.03 9.44 1.43
CA VAL A 266 -15.33 8.25 0.61
C VAL A 266 -16.23 8.57 -0.60
N GLY A 267 -15.72 8.44 -1.83
CA GLY A 267 -16.52 8.48 -3.06
C GLY A 267 -16.29 9.63 -4.05
N HIS A 268 -15.25 10.46 -3.91
CA HIS A 268 -14.90 11.45 -4.94
C HIS A 268 -13.93 10.92 -5.99
N ALA A 269 -13.98 11.51 -7.18
CA ALA A 269 -13.00 11.31 -8.24
C ALA A 269 -11.60 11.68 -7.73
N ILE A 270 -10.62 10.85 -8.09
CA ILE A 270 -9.18 11.10 -7.95
C ILE A 270 -8.92 12.47 -8.59
N ASP A 271 -8.47 13.45 -7.80
CA ASP A 271 -8.07 14.79 -8.26
C ASP A 271 -6.55 14.89 -8.17
N PRO A 272 -5.83 14.53 -9.27
CA PRO A 272 -4.38 14.50 -9.27
C PRO A 272 -3.81 15.86 -8.91
N ALA A 273 -2.63 15.86 -8.29
CA ALA A 273 -2.02 17.09 -7.82
C ALA A 273 -0.57 17.27 -8.28
N SER A 274 -0.21 18.53 -8.52
CA SER A 274 1.18 18.98 -8.54
C SER A 274 1.67 19.27 -7.12
N VAL A 275 2.96 19.00 -6.89
CA VAL A 275 3.66 19.23 -5.62
C VAL A 275 4.79 20.22 -5.84
N ALA A 276 4.89 21.23 -4.98
CA ALA A 276 5.93 22.26 -5.12
C ALA A 276 7.30 21.74 -4.65
N PRO A 277 8.40 22.46 -4.91
CA PRO A 277 9.74 21.97 -4.61
C PRO A 277 9.99 21.89 -3.11
N GLY A 278 11.07 21.20 -2.73
CA GLY A 278 11.43 20.95 -1.34
C GLY A 278 10.62 19.80 -0.73
N ILE A 279 10.42 18.75 -1.50
CA ILE A 279 9.53 17.63 -1.25
C ILE A 279 10.06 16.77 -0.11
N GLN A 280 9.18 16.38 0.80
CA GLN A 280 9.39 15.24 1.69
C GLN A 280 8.53 14.10 1.18
N VAL A 281 9.12 12.92 1.05
CA VAL A 281 8.38 11.71 0.75
C VAL A 281 8.12 11.03 2.08
N SER A 282 6.88 10.67 2.37
CA SER A 282 6.52 9.91 3.55
C SER A 282 5.85 8.59 3.17
N GLY A 283 6.08 7.57 3.98
CA GLY A 283 5.62 6.21 3.72
C GLY A 283 5.91 5.30 4.90
N SER A 284 5.90 3.99 4.69
CA SER A 284 6.27 3.04 5.74
C SER A 284 6.97 1.85 5.12
N ALA A 285 7.84 1.24 5.91
CA ALA A 285 8.46 -0.03 5.59
C ALA A 285 8.46 -0.91 6.85
N THR A 286 7.77 -2.04 6.77
CA THR A 286 7.59 -2.95 7.92
C THR A 286 7.72 -4.40 7.46
N PHE A 287 8.39 -5.20 8.27
CA PHE A 287 8.47 -6.66 8.12
C PHE A 287 7.66 -7.32 9.21
N TYR A 288 6.91 -8.33 8.82
CA TYR A 288 6.06 -9.12 9.70
C TYR A 288 6.53 -10.56 9.68
N GLY A 289 6.50 -11.18 10.86
CA GLY A 289 6.66 -12.61 11.00
C GLY A 289 7.89 -13.01 11.77
N CYS A 290 8.90 -13.50 11.07
CA CYS A 290 9.97 -14.34 11.63
C CYS A 290 10.93 -13.70 12.65
N GLY A 291 10.57 -12.52 13.16
CA GLY A 291 11.08 -11.90 14.39
C GLY A 291 12.54 -11.48 14.37
N THR A 292 13.29 -11.84 13.33
CA THR A 292 14.74 -11.65 13.24
C THR A 292 15.13 -10.69 12.15
N ASP A 293 14.33 -10.59 11.09
CA ASP A 293 14.65 -9.73 9.98
C ASP A 293 14.24 -8.28 10.20
N LYS A 294 15.15 -7.39 9.83
CA LYS A 294 15.05 -5.95 10.00
C LYS A 294 15.46 -5.25 8.70
N ILE A 295 15.05 -4.00 8.53
CA ILE A 295 15.45 -3.15 7.40
C ILE A 295 16.95 -2.95 7.41
N ALA A 296 17.63 -3.35 6.33
CA ALA A 296 19.05 -3.20 6.09
C ALA A 296 19.39 -2.03 5.18
N GLU A 297 18.60 -1.81 4.13
CA GLU A 297 18.82 -0.71 3.21
C GLU A 297 17.49 -0.08 2.81
N VAL A 298 17.51 1.23 2.65
CA VAL A 298 16.38 2.04 2.17
C VAL A 298 16.92 2.92 1.09
N HIS A 299 16.31 2.87 -0.08
CA HIS A 299 16.70 3.67 -1.21
C HIS A 299 15.47 4.33 -1.83
N MET A 300 15.61 5.58 -2.21
CA MET A 300 14.57 6.32 -2.91
C MET A 300 15.15 6.93 -4.18
N TRP A 301 14.48 6.71 -5.31
CA TRP A 301 14.81 7.35 -6.58
C TRP A 301 13.65 8.16 -7.11
N ALA A 302 13.98 9.23 -7.81
CA ALA A 302 13.10 9.91 -8.73
C ALA A 302 13.46 9.48 -10.16
N VAL A 303 12.54 8.79 -10.83
CA VAL A 303 12.68 8.34 -12.21
C VAL A 303 11.90 9.29 -13.11
N PRO A 304 12.54 10.02 -14.04
CA PRO A 304 11.81 10.79 -15.05
C PRO A 304 10.87 9.86 -15.83
N ASP A 305 9.57 10.11 -15.78
CA ASP A 305 8.55 9.23 -16.34
C ASP A 305 7.42 10.05 -16.95
N HIS A 306 7.65 10.43 -18.20
CA HIS A 306 6.76 11.27 -18.98
C HIS A 306 5.35 10.68 -19.14
N ASP A 307 5.21 9.36 -19.20
CA ASP A 307 3.93 8.71 -19.51
C ASP A 307 3.37 7.93 -18.32
N PHE A 308 4.01 8.00 -17.14
CA PHE A 308 3.72 7.15 -15.98
C PHE A 308 3.66 5.68 -16.35
N SER A 309 4.68 5.26 -17.10
CA SER A 309 4.79 3.91 -17.67
C SER A 309 5.83 3.04 -16.96
N PHE A 310 6.60 3.61 -16.03
CA PHE A 310 7.63 2.90 -15.29
C PHE A 310 6.96 1.83 -14.40
N PRO A 311 7.21 0.53 -14.65
CA PRO A 311 6.58 -0.54 -13.89
C PRO A 311 7.24 -0.68 -12.53
N GLN A 312 6.45 -1.04 -11.52
CA GLN A 312 7.00 -1.45 -10.24
C GLN A 312 7.86 -2.72 -10.40
N PRO A 313 9.10 -2.75 -9.89
CA PRO A 313 9.91 -3.97 -9.84
C PRO A 313 9.23 -5.07 -9.01
N ASN A 314 9.48 -6.35 -9.34
CA ASN A 314 8.89 -7.44 -8.57
C ASN A 314 9.61 -7.56 -7.21
N PRO A 315 8.90 -7.95 -6.14
CA PRO A 315 9.54 -8.33 -4.89
C PRO A 315 10.60 -9.42 -5.13
N GLY A 316 11.79 -9.24 -4.54
CA GLY A 316 12.94 -10.13 -4.74
C GLY A 316 13.89 -9.74 -5.88
N ASP A 317 13.51 -8.81 -6.77
CA ASP A 317 14.42 -8.28 -7.79
C ASP A 317 15.60 -7.55 -7.13
N PRO A 318 16.83 -7.60 -7.70
CA PRO A 318 17.96 -6.88 -7.15
C PRO A 318 17.70 -5.36 -7.18
N ILE A 319 18.15 -4.66 -6.14
CA ILE A 319 18.10 -3.19 -6.12
C ILE A 319 19.11 -2.64 -7.13
N VAL A 320 18.61 -2.11 -8.23
CA VAL A 320 19.39 -1.48 -9.29
C VAL A 320 18.84 -0.08 -9.55
N ALA A 321 19.73 0.91 -9.68
CA ALA A 321 19.33 2.27 -10.02
C ALA A 321 18.65 2.29 -11.40
N PRO A 322 17.39 2.78 -11.52
CA PRO A 322 16.74 2.89 -12.82
C PRO A 322 17.51 3.82 -13.77
N PRO A 323 17.53 3.55 -15.09
CA PRO A 323 18.20 4.41 -16.06
C PRO A 323 17.69 5.86 -15.99
N GLY A 324 18.61 6.83 -15.97
CA GLY A 324 18.28 8.26 -15.92
C GLY A 324 17.69 8.75 -14.60
N SER A 325 17.57 7.87 -13.59
CA SER A 325 17.03 8.25 -12.28
C SER A 325 18.02 9.06 -11.44
N GLN A 326 17.46 9.88 -10.56
CA GLN A 326 18.19 10.56 -9.50
C GLN A 326 17.94 9.83 -8.18
N LYS A 327 19.00 9.40 -7.47
CA LYS A 327 18.84 8.91 -6.11
C LYS A 327 18.59 10.09 -5.17
N ILE A 328 17.42 10.14 -4.53
CA ILE A 328 17.01 11.24 -3.65
C ILE A 328 17.22 10.93 -2.17
N SER A 329 17.32 9.65 -1.79
CA SER A 329 17.60 9.21 -0.41
C SER A 329 18.30 7.85 -0.40
N GLU A 330 19.21 7.64 0.54
CA GLU A 330 19.87 6.35 0.80
C GLU A 330 20.21 6.22 2.28
N VAL A 331 19.77 5.12 2.90
CA VAL A 331 20.13 4.75 4.26
C VAL A 331 20.56 3.31 4.28
N ILE A 332 21.76 3.07 4.79
CA ILE A 332 22.32 1.72 5.00
C ILE A 332 22.49 1.52 6.49
N TYR A 333 21.74 0.58 7.05
CA TYR A 333 21.79 0.20 8.45
C TYR A 333 22.90 -0.82 8.65
N THR A 334 23.91 -0.49 9.45
CA THR A 334 25.05 -1.37 9.78
C THR A 334 24.97 -1.93 11.20
N THR A 335 24.12 -1.38 12.06
CA THR A 335 23.96 -1.82 13.47
C THR A 335 22.49 -2.02 13.84
N ASN A 336 22.22 -2.79 14.91
CA ASN A 336 20.86 -2.91 15.46
C ASN A 336 20.39 -1.60 16.10
N ALA A 337 21.28 -0.87 16.77
CA ALA A 337 20.95 0.42 17.37
C ALA A 337 20.41 1.44 16.34
N GLN A 338 20.98 1.48 15.13
CA GLN A 338 20.46 2.31 14.05
C GLN A 338 19.01 1.93 13.68
N ARG A 339 18.71 0.63 13.59
CA ARG A 339 17.38 0.12 13.23
C ARG A 339 16.36 0.38 14.33
N ASP A 340 16.75 0.13 15.57
CA ASP A 340 15.87 0.24 16.73
C ASP A 340 15.51 1.71 17.04
N ASN A 341 16.39 2.68 16.72
CA ASN A 341 16.14 4.11 16.94
C ASN A 341 15.53 4.84 15.73
N ASN A 342 15.49 4.21 14.55
CA ASN A 342 15.00 4.78 13.29
C ASN A 342 14.08 3.78 12.59
N VAL A 343 13.03 3.37 13.32
CA VAL A 343 12.00 2.44 12.85
C VAL A 343 11.16 3.13 11.77
N LEU A 344 10.99 2.47 10.63
CA LEU A 344 10.18 2.99 9.52
C LEU A 344 8.74 2.49 9.52
N ASP A 345 8.33 1.84 10.61
CA ASP A 345 6.97 1.37 10.84
C ASP A 345 6.16 2.49 11.52
N SER A 346 5.36 3.20 10.72
CA SER A 346 4.38 4.14 11.26
C SER A 346 2.98 3.56 11.23
N THR A 347 2.28 3.70 12.36
CA THR A 347 0.83 3.49 12.46
C THR A 347 0.03 4.73 12.09
N THR A 348 0.70 5.87 11.82
CA THR A 348 0.03 7.10 11.38
C THR A 348 -0.36 7.00 9.91
N ASP A 349 -1.47 7.65 9.57
CA ASP A 349 -1.94 7.73 8.17
C ASP A 349 -0.95 8.44 7.24
N GLU A 350 0.02 9.19 7.78
CA GLU A 350 1.04 9.94 7.04
C GLU A 350 2.30 9.12 6.71
N GLY A 351 2.59 8.06 7.46
CA GLY A 351 3.88 7.39 7.40
C GLY A 351 5.01 8.13 8.14
N VAL A 352 6.22 7.60 8.04
CA VAL A 352 7.49 8.27 8.38
C VAL A 352 8.06 8.98 7.16
N ILE A 353 8.87 10.03 7.36
CA ILE A 353 9.63 10.67 6.28
C ILE A 353 10.67 9.65 5.77
N LEU A 354 10.86 9.56 4.45
CA LEU A 354 11.76 8.64 3.73
C LEU A 354 12.86 9.37 2.95
N THR A 355 12.88 10.70 2.97
CA THR A 355 13.91 11.54 2.34
C THR A 355 14.89 12.06 3.39
N TYR A 356 16.14 11.59 3.32
CA TYR A 356 17.16 11.89 4.33
C TYR A 356 18.43 12.49 3.72
N ASN A 357 19.20 13.17 4.57
CA ASN A 357 20.57 13.53 4.25
C ASN A 357 21.45 12.29 4.16
N PRO A 358 22.45 12.27 3.26
CA PRO A 358 23.37 11.16 3.17
C PRO A 358 24.19 11.02 4.45
N GLY A 359 24.21 9.80 5.01
CA GLY A 359 25.01 9.46 6.19
C GLY A 359 24.23 9.48 7.50
N TRP A 360 24.91 9.08 8.58
CA TRP A 360 24.36 8.95 9.92
C TRP A 360 24.80 10.13 10.79
N THR A 361 23.89 10.66 11.59
CA THR A 361 24.17 11.65 12.63
C THR A 361 23.88 11.04 14.01
N THR A 362 23.95 11.88 15.04
CA THR A 362 23.52 11.49 16.39
C THR A 362 22.55 12.52 16.93
N ARG A 363 21.40 12.07 17.46
CA ARG A 363 20.52 12.90 18.30
C ARG A 363 20.74 12.58 19.77
N GLN A 364 20.42 13.54 20.64
CA GLN A 364 20.51 13.37 22.08
C GLN A 364 19.13 12.99 22.61
N GLU A 365 18.98 11.77 23.12
CA GLU A 365 17.79 11.35 23.84
C GLU A 365 17.97 11.58 25.33
N CYS A 366 16.93 12.06 26.00
CA CYS A 366 16.97 12.46 27.39
C CYS A 366 15.75 11.89 28.12
N VAL A 367 15.97 11.20 29.24
CA VAL A 367 14.88 10.76 30.11
C VAL A 367 14.82 11.67 31.34
N PRO A 368 13.64 12.20 31.70
CA PRO A 368 13.46 12.94 32.94
C PRO A 368 13.77 11.98 34.10
N ASN A 369 14.70 12.34 35.00
CA ASN A 369 15.00 11.52 36.17
C ASN A 369 13.82 11.61 37.16
N PRO A 370 13.03 10.54 37.36
CA PRO A 370 11.80 10.63 38.17
C PRO A 370 12.07 10.61 39.69
N SER A 371 13.32 10.49 40.14
CA SER A 371 13.63 10.00 41.49
C SER A 371 14.29 11.00 42.46
N PHE A 372 14.46 12.28 42.12
CA PHE A 372 15.15 13.24 43.00
C PHE A 372 14.46 14.61 43.11
N PRO A 373 13.57 14.83 44.11
CA PRO A 373 13.31 16.17 44.66
C PRO A 373 14.41 16.53 45.69
N PRO A 374 14.88 17.80 45.81
CA PRO A 374 14.30 19.05 45.32
C PRO A 374 15.14 19.82 44.29
N PHE A 375 16.21 19.24 43.74
CA PHE A 375 17.00 19.85 42.68
C PHE A 375 16.59 19.23 41.35
N PRO A 376 16.28 19.96 40.27
CA PRO A 376 16.12 19.35 38.96
C PRO A 376 17.47 18.69 38.61
N PRO A 377 17.61 17.36 38.68
CA PRO A 377 18.85 16.74 38.26
C PRO A 377 18.96 17.01 36.76
N PRO A 378 20.19 17.16 36.20
CA PRO A 378 20.32 17.20 34.75
C PRO A 378 19.65 15.95 34.17
N ASN A 379 18.83 16.14 33.12
CA ASN A 379 18.26 15.03 32.38
C ASN A 379 19.37 14.04 32.03
N PHE A 380 19.15 12.75 32.28
CA PHE A 380 20.10 11.75 31.86
C PHE A 380 19.95 11.59 30.36
N CYS A 381 20.97 12.03 29.61
CA CYS A 381 20.95 12.04 28.16
C CYS A 381 22.07 11.20 27.59
N TRP A 382 21.81 10.58 26.44
CA TRP A 382 22.82 9.82 25.69
C TRP A 382 22.63 10.03 24.19
N PRO A 383 23.72 9.96 23.41
CA PRO A 383 23.62 10.03 21.95
C PRO A 383 23.07 8.72 21.40
N VAL A 384 22.15 8.81 20.43
CA VAL A 384 21.68 7.68 19.62
C VAL A 384 21.89 7.99 18.13
N PRO A 385 22.15 6.98 17.28
CA PRO A 385 22.24 7.18 15.84
C PRO A 385 20.93 7.71 15.26
N ASP A 386 21.03 8.67 14.36
CA ASP A 386 19.88 9.37 13.79
C ASP A 386 20.04 9.57 12.28
N ILE A 387 18.92 9.58 11.57
CA ILE A 387 18.82 10.02 10.18
C ILE A 387 18.18 11.41 10.16
N VAL A 388 18.78 12.34 9.42
CA VAL A 388 18.28 13.71 9.36
C VAL A 388 17.45 13.88 8.11
N ASP A 389 16.19 14.26 8.29
CA ASP A 389 15.29 14.57 7.20
C ASP A 389 15.87 15.62 6.25
N ARG A 390 15.58 15.45 4.97
CA ARG A 390 15.94 16.38 3.91
C ARG A 390 14.74 16.63 3.02
N THR A 391 14.70 17.83 2.47
CA THR A 391 13.82 18.18 1.35
C THR A 391 14.52 17.94 0.02
N TRP A 392 13.85 17.26 -0.90
CA TRP A 392 14.29 17.15 -2.28
C TRP A 392 13.79 18.35 -3.08
N SER A 393 14.72 19.19 -3.53
CA SER A 393 14.52 20.20 -4.56
C SER A 393 15.24 19.71 -5.80
N ASP A 394 14.69 19.90 -7.01
CA ASP A 394 15.45 20.15 -8.26
C ASP A 394 14.87 19.51 -9.55
N PRO A 395 13.60 19.11 -9.63
CA PRO A 395 12.95 19.33 -10.94
C PRO A 395 11.44 19.57 -10.99
N THR A 396 11.02 20.43 -11.93
CA THR A 396 9.69 20.41 -12.55
C THR A 396 9.59 19.21 -13.50
N GLY A 397 8.46 18.49 -13.49
CA GLY A 397 8.17 17.46 -14.47
C GLY A 397 7.33 16.31 -13.92
N LYS A 398 7.31 15.20 -14.66
CA LYS A 398 6.62 13.96 -14.28
C LYS A 398 7.63 12.93 -13.83
N TYR A 399 7.40 12.40 -12.64
CA TYR A 399 8.29 11.46 -12.00
C TYR A 399 7.53 10.25 -11.48
N THR A 400 8.17 9.10 -11.57
CA THR A 400 7.84 7.93 -10.78
C THR A 400 8.85 7.85 -9.65
N LEU A 401 8.37 7.99 -8.41
CA LEU A 401 9.19 7.77 -7.23
C LEU A 401 9.27 6.28 -6.98
N LEU A 402 10.47 5.75 -6.79
CA LEU A 402 10.72 4.35 -6.48
C LEU A 402 11.30 4.24 -5.08
N LEU A 403 10.56 3.61 -4.17
CA LEU A 403 11.06 3.14 -2.89
C LEU A 403 11.57 1.71 -3.07
N ALA A 404 12.83 1.45 -2.73
CA ALA A 404 13.33 0.09 -2.56
C ALA A 404 13.83 -0.13 -1.14
N ILE A 405 13.37 -1.21 -0.53
CA ILE A 405 13.79 -1.65 0.78
C ILE A 405 14.51 -2.98 0.63
N LYS A 406 15.59 -3.16 1.38
CA LYS A 406 16.24 -4.46 1.57
C LYS A 406 16.26 -4.82 3.04
N ASP A 407 15.99 -6.08 3.37
CA ASP A 407 16.13 -6.57 4.75
C ASP A 407 17.49 -7.24 5.01
N THR A 408 17.69 -7.66 6.27
CA THR A 408 18.86 -8.44 6.71
C THR A 408 18.93 -9.83 6.08
N GLY A 409 17.80 -10.37 5.64
CA GLY A 409 17.69 -11.60 4.87
C GLY A 409 18.00 -11.43 3.38
N VAL A 410 18.43 -10.24 2.94
CA VAL A 410 18.79 -9.88 1.55
C VAL A 410 17.60 -9.77 0.61
N ARG A 411 16.35 -9.87 1.10
CA ARG A 411 15.16 -9.72 0.24
C ARG A 411 14.86 -8.25 0.00
N THR A 412 14.14 -8.01 -1.08
CA THR A 412 13.87 -6.67 -1.57
C THR A 412 12.39 -6.47 -1.78
N PHE A 413 11.92 -5.28 -1.41
CA PHE A 413 10.53 -4.86 -1.55
C PHE A 413 10.51 -3.50 -2.20
N PHE A 414 9.53 -3.29 -3.07
CA PHE A 414 9.44 -2.08 -3.87
C PHE A 414 8.04 -1.48 -3.75
N ASP A 415 7.98 -0.16 -3.82
CA ASP A 415 6.77 0.59 -4.07
C ASP A 415 7.07 1.72 -5.04
N ILE A 416 6.09 2.08 -5.88
CA ILE A 416 6.18 3.27 -6.72
C ILE A 416 4.99 4.19 -6.50
N GLN A 417 5.21 5.48 -6.73
CA GLN A 417 4.14 6.48 -6.80
C GLN A 417 4.41 7.49 -7.90
N HIS A 418 3.36 7.85 -8.64
CA HIS A 418 3.43 8.81 -9.72
C HIS A 418 3.13 10.21 -9.21
N VAL A 419 4.03 11.16 -9.53
CA VAL A 419 3.93 12.52 -9.04
C VAL A 419 4.21 13.54 -10.14
N TRP A 420 3.44 14.63 -10.11
CA TRP A 420 3.71 15.85 -10.84
C TRP A 420 4.45 16.82 -9.94
N LEU A 421 5.65 17.21 -10.36
CA LEU A 421 6.46 18.16 -9.63
C LEU A 421 6.46 19.48 -10.36
N ASP A 422 6.24 20.53 -9.62
CA ASP A 422 6.21 21.88 -10.12
C ASP A 422 7.20 22.70 -9.30
N ALA A 423 8.40 22.91 -9.83
CA ALA A 423 9.43 23.72 -9.19
C ALA A 423 9.45 25.16 -9.73
N ASP A 424 8.62 25.46 -10.73
CA ASP A 424 8.55 26.78 -11.33
C ASP A 424 7.68 27.70 -10.47
N PHE A 425 8.07 28.97 -10.41
CA PHE A 425 7.29 29.98 -9.69
C PHE A 425 6.45 30.77 -10.68
N PRO A 426 5.20 31.15 -10.31
CA PRO A 426 4.42 32.00 -11.16
C PRO A 426 5.10 33.36 -11.35
N VAL A 427 4.93 33.92 -12.53
CA VAL A 427 5.49 35.21 -12.95
C VAL A 427 4.41 36.28 -12.87
N ALA A 428 4.66 37.28 -12.03
CA ALA A 428 3.84 38.49 -11.91
C ALA A 428 4.68 39.73 -12.27
N LEU A 429 4.26 40.49 -13.28
CA LEU A 429 4.94 41.71 -13.72
C LEU A 429 3.95 42.70 -14.31
N ILE A 430 4.00 43.97 -13.88
CA ILE A 430 3.34 45.08 -14.60
C ILE A 430 4.40 45.81 -15.41
N LYS A 431 4.20 45.89 -16.72
CA LYS A 431 5.14 46.53 -17.66
C LYS A 431 4.80 47.99 -17.92
N SER A 432 3.51 48.30 -18.07
CA SER A 432 3.03 49.65 -18.34
C SER A 432 1.61 49.87 -17.86
N ILE A 433 1.28 51.11 -17.52
CA ILE A 433 -0.08 51.56 -17.19
C ILE A 433 -0.42 52.71 -18.11
N GLY A 434 -1.47 52.57 -18.91
CA GLY A 434 -1.89 53.60 -19.87
C GLY A 434 -0.85 53.88 -20.97
N GLY A 435 0.00 52.89 -21.29
CA GLY A 435 1.14 53.04 -22.21
C GLY A 435 2.37 53.71 -21.60
N LEU A 436 2.33 54.11 -20.33
CA LEU A 436 3.48 54.68 -19.64
C LEU A 436 4.36 53.59 -19.02
N THR A 437 5.66 53.69 -19.24
CA THR A 437 6.69 52.84 -18.62
C THR A 437 7.61 53.69 -17.75
N GLY A 438 7.98 53.21 -16.57
CA GLY A 438 8.92 53.90 -15.67
C GLY A 438 8.26 54.99 -14.81
N CYS A 439 9.03 56.00 -14.40
CA CYS A 439 8.62 57.02 -13.42
C CYS A 439 7.82 58.20 -14.00
N LEU A 440 6.94 57.94 -14.97
CA LEU A 440 6.11 58.97 -15.58
C LEU A 440 4.81 59.18 -14.79
N ASP A 441 4.26 60.39 -14.88
CA ASP A 441 3.00 60.74 -14.23
C ASP A 441 1.82 60.42 -15.15
N LEU A 442 0.82 59.70 -14.63
CA LEU A 442 -0.41 59.35 -15.33
C LEU A 442 -1.45 60.46 -15.14
N ARG A 443 -1.98 61.02 -16.22
CA ARG A 443 -3.01 62.08 -16.17
C ARG A 443 -4.39 61.50 -16.43
N LEU A 444 -5.38 61.89 -15.64
CA LEU A 444 -6.74 61.39 -15.84
C LEU A 444 -7.39 61.93 -17.11
N SER A 445 -7.02 63.14 -17.55
CA SER A 445 -7.49 63.74 -18.81
C SER A 445 -7.16 62.90 -20.03
N ASP A 446 -6.03 62.16 -20.00
CA ASP A 446 -5.62 61.28 -21.07
C ASP A 446 -6.60 60.12 -21.28
N PHE A 447 -7.46 59.81 -20.31
CA PHE A 447 -8.43 58.70 -20.33
C PHE A 447 -9.88 59.17 -20.45
N ASN A 448 -10.10 60.45 -20.79
CA ASN A 448 -11.45 60.96 -21.02
C ASN A 448 -12.05 60.20 -22.21
N SER A 449 -13.10 59.39 -21.97
CA SER A 449 -13.76 58.46 -22.92
C SER A 449 -13.02 57.16 -23.31
N LYS A 450 -11.93 56.79 -22.62
CA LYS A 450 -11.28 55.47 -22.80
C LYS A 450 -10.80 54.87 -21.48
N LYS A 451 -10.68 53.55 -21.43
CA LYS A 451 -10.10 52.87 -20.27
C LYS A 451 -8.58 52.93 -20.28
N CYS A 452 -7.98 52.84 -19.10
CA CYS A 452 -6.54 52.76 -18.92
C CYS A 452 -6.10 51.29 -18.99
N GLU A 453 -5.34 50.94 -20.04
CA GLU A 453 -4.82 49.59 -20.21
C GLU A 453 -3.65 49.33 -19.25
N ILE A 454 -3.75 48.28 -18.44
CA ILE A 454 -2.64 47.77 -17.64
C ILE A 454 -2.06 46.57 -18.39
N ARG A 455 -0.80 46.67 -18.82
CA ARG A 455 -0.11 45.59 -19.57
C ARG A 455 0.96 44.95 -18.72
N GLY A 456 1.13 43.65 -18.86
CA GLY A 456 2.08 42.89 -18.07
C GLY A 456 2.02 41.38 -18.29
N ILE A 457 2.53 40.64 -17.30
CA ILE A 457 2.58 39.18 -17.27
C ILE A 457 1.94 38.72 -15.96
N ALA A 458 1.00 37.78 -16.08
CA ALA A 458 0.41 37.01 -15.00
C ALA A 458 0.33 35.57 -15.49
N TRP A 459 1.39 34.80 -15.26
CA TRP A 459 1.60 33.54 -15.96
C TRP A 459 2.26 32.51 -15.06
N ASP A 460 1.97 31.24 -15.30
CA ASP A 460 2.65 30.12 -14.65
C ASP A 460 2.94 29.05 -15.69
N ALA A 461 4.11 28.43 -15.59
CA ALA A 461 4.56 27.42 -16.52
C ALA A 461 3.72 26.15 -16.35
N ALA A 462 3.33 25.53 -17.46
CA ALA A 462 2.80 24.20 -17.39
C ALA A 462 3.91 23.24 -16.93
N VAL A 463 3.61 22.30 -16.04
CA VAL A 463 4.58 21.27 -15.63
C VAL A 463 5.08 20.47 -16.83
N ARG A 464 4.17 20.24 -17.80
CA ARG A 464 4.50 19.66 -19.11
C ARG A 464 3.45 20.07 -20.14
N ALA A 465 3.89 20.81 -21.16
CA ALA A 465 2.97 21.37 -22.14
C ALA A 465 2.33 20.31 -23.05
N ALA A 466 3.09 19.24 -23.36
CA ALA A 466 2.64 18.14 -24.19
C ALA A 466 1.43 17.37 -23.61
N ASP A 467 1.19 17.48 -22.31
CA ASP A 467 0.11 16.78 -21.61
C ASP A 467 -1.18 17.62 -21.56
N ALA A 468 -1.25 18.70 -22.37
CA ALA A 468 -2.45 19.51 -22.53
C ALA A 468 -3.60 18.70 -23.16
N VAL A 469 -4.37 18.00 -22.33
CA VAL A 469 -5.68 17.46 -22.72
C VAL A 469 -6.73 18.54 -22.47
N ASN A 470 -7.62 18.77 -23.44
CA ASN A 470 -8.70 19.78 -23.43
C ASN A 470 -8.99 20.36 -22.03
N ALA A 471 -8.53 21.60 -21.78
CA ALA A 471 -8.55 22.33 -20.51
C ALA A 471 -9.94 22.54 -19.85
N ALA A 472 -10.99 21.90 -20.38
CA ALA A 472 -12.38 22.03 -19.95
C ALA A 472 -12.77 21.09 -18.78
N THR A 473 -11.94 20.12 -18.41
CA THR A 473 -12.16 19.27 -17.24
C THR A 473 -11.25 19.69 -16.10
N ALA A 474 -11.82 20.30 -15.06
CA ALA A 474 -11.13 20.63 -13.82
C ALA A 474 -10.46 19.38 -13.23
N GLY A 475 -9.15 19.44 -12.98
CA GLY A 475 -8.36 18.34 -12.40
C GLY A 475 -7.05 18.01 -13.13
N HIS A 476 -6.48 18.94 -13.92
CA HIS A 476 -5.23 18.70 -14.62
C HIS A 476 -4.03 19.10 -13.75
N PRO A 477 -3.24 18.16 -13.23
CA PRO A 477 -2.07 18.46 -12.39
C PRO A 477 -0.91 19.10 -13.16
N ASN A 478 -1.01 19.24 -14.48
CA ASN A 478 -0.07 20.02 -15.28
C ASN A 478 -0.43 21.52 -15.35
N ASP A 479 -1.65 21.90 -14.95
CA ASP A 479 -2.15 23.28 -14.87
C ASP A 479 -2.19 23.77 -13.42
N ASN A 480 -1.12 24.43 -13.02
CA ASN A 480 -0.96 24.99 -11.71
C ASN A 480 -1.57 26.41 -11.60
N PHE A 481 -1.65 27.15 -12.72
CA PHE A 481 -2.22 28.50 -12.77
C PHE A 481 -3.71 28.53 -12.44
N THR A 482 -4.07 29.24 -11.38
CA THR A 482 -5.48 29.38 -10.95
C THR A 482 -6.10 30.70 -11.36
N GLY A 483 -5.29 31.75 -11.49
CA GLY A 483 -5.75 33.09 -11.82
C GLY A 483 -4.80 34.17 -11.35
N TYR A 484 -5.22 35.42 -11.49
CA TYR A 484 -4.53 36.57 -10.92
C TYR A 484 -5.53 37.60 -10.40
N SER A 485 -5.05 38.48 -9.52
CA SER A 485 -5.80 39.61 -8.99
C SER A 485 -4.96 40.87 -9.01
N MET A 486 -5.62 42.01 -9.17
CA MET A 486 -4.98 43.32 -9.12
C MET A 486 -5.72 44.25 -8.18
N ALA A 487 -4.97 45.14 -7.53
CA ALA A 487 -5.54 46.19 -6.71
C ALA A 487 -4.70 47.47 -6.81
N PHE A 488 -5.30 48.61 -6.48
CA PHE A 488 -4.58 49.87 -6.29
C PHE A 488 -4.72 50.39 -4.86
N GLN A 489 -3.66 51.04 -4.39
CA GLN A 489 -3.61 51.67 -3.09
C GLN A 489 -2.98 53.06 -3.20
N ARG A 490 -3.68 54.06 -2.68
CA ARG A 490 -3.14 55.42 -2.51
C ARG A 490 -2.11 55.43 -1.38
N ASN A 491 -0.96 56.05 -1.59
CA ASN A 491 0.09 56.12 -0.56
C ASN A 491 -0.44 56.81 0.71
N GLY A 492 -0.12 56.23 1.88
CA GLY A 492 -0.59 56.69 3.19
C GLY A 492 -2.05 56.33 3.52
N VAL A 493 -2.77 55.64 2.63
CA VAL A 493 -4.13 55.15 2.88
C VAL A 493 -4.10 53.63 3.04
N PRO A 494 -4.58 53.06 4.16
CA PRO A 494 -4.63 51.60 4.35
C PRO A 494 -5.67 50.94 3.44
N GLY A 495 -5.42 49.69 3.07
CA GLY A 495 -6.31 48.91 2.19
C GLY A 495 -6.01 49.10 0.69
N GLY A 496 -6.59 48.23 -0.13
CA GLY A 496 -6.50 48.29 -1.59
C GLY A 496 -7.88 48.15 -2.23
N VAL A 497 -8.05 48.76 -3.40
CA VAL A 497 -9.28 48.68 -4.20
C VAL A 497 -9.02 47.76 -5.38
N SER A 498 -9.86 46.75 -5.57
CA SER A 498 -9.72 45.78 -6.66
C SER A 498 -9.81 46.43 -8.04
N ILE A 499 -8.95 46.01 -8.95
CA ILE A 499 -9.01 46.30 -10.38
C ILE A 499 -9.52 45.02 -11.07
N PRO A 500 -10.69 45.06 -11.72
CA PRO A 500 -11.19 43.90 -12.47
C PRO A 500 -10.22 43.48 -13.58
N PRO A 501 -9.98 42.18 -13.79
CA PRO A 501 -9.17 41.69 -14.90
C PRO A 501 -9.83 42.02 -16.25
N ALA A 502 -9.04 41.99 -17.33
CA ALA A 502 -9.55 42.23 -18.68
C ALA A 502 -10.59 41.18 -19.13
N VAL A 503 -10.47 39.95 -18.62
CA VAL A 503 -11.38 38.82 -18.91
C VAL A 503 -11.77 38.13 -17.61
N LEU A 504 -13.03 37.69 -17.51
CA LEU A 504 -13.57 36.94 -16.38
C LEU A 504 -14.03 35.54 -16.84
N PRO A 505 -13.59 34.45 -16.19
CA PRO A 505 -12.59 34.41 -15.11
C PRO A 505 -11.18 34.82 -15.59
N PRO A 506 -10.30 35.31 -14.69
CA PRO A 506 -8.92 35.61 -15.05
C PRO A 506 -8.18 34.35 -15.54
N HIS A 507 -7.50 34.46 -16.68
CA HIS A 507 -6.66 33.41 -17.27
C HIS A 507 -5.22 33.90 -17.39
N ARG A 508 -4.32 33.06 -17.90
CA ARG A 508 -2.90 33.41 -18.09
C ARG A 508 -2.76 34.64 -19.00
N VAL A 509 -1.82 35.51 -18.66
CA VAL A 509 -1.42 36.66 -19.48
C VAL A 509 0.10 36.61 -19.68
N PRO A 510 0.61 36.36 -20.89
CA PRO A 510 -0.13 36.06 -22.11
C PRO A 510 -0.85 34.70 -22.04
N ASP A 511 -1.86 34.52 -22.88
CA ASP A 511 -2.60 33.25 -23.00
C ASP A 511 -1.75 32.22 -23.78
N ILE A 512 -0.65 31.80 -23.16
CA ILE A 512 0.31 30.86 -23.71
C ILE A 512 0.44 29.70 -22.74
N TRP A 513 0.21 28.50 -23.25
CA TRP A 513 0.45 27.26 -22.55
C TRP A 513 1.84 26.70 -22.93
N ALA A 514 2.82 26.83 -22.03
CA ALA A 514 4.18 26.37 -22.28
C ALA A 514 4.85 25.88 -21.00
N ASP A 515 5.77 24.94 -21.14
CA ASP A 515 6.66 24.39 -20.09
C ASP A 515 8.06 25.01 -20.16
N ALA A 516 8.18 26.15 -20.86
CA ALA A 516 9.40 26.92 -20.98
C ALA A 516 9.16 28.38 -20.59
N PRO A 517 10.18 29.10 -20.10
CA PRO A 517 10.06 30.51 -19.77
C PRO A 517 9.52 31.34 -20.93
N LEU A 518 8.64 32.30 -20.64
CA LEU A 518 8.12 33.21 -21.64
C LEU A 518 9.25 33.98 -22.34
N ALA A 519 9.12 34.13 -23.66
CA ALA A 519 10.02 34.97 -24.43
C ALA A 519 9.92 36.44 -23.96
N ALA A 520 11.03 37.18 -24.01
CA ALA A 520 11.01 38.61 -23.70
C ALA A 520 10.02 39.34 -24.62
N GLY A 521 9.19 40.21 -24.03
CA GLY A 521 8.17 40.98 -24.77
C GLY A 521 6.82 40.28 -24.93
N SER A 522 6.60 39.14 -24.25
CA SER A 522 5.32 38.41 -24.33
C SER A 522 4.20 39.03 -23.46
N GLU A 523 4.27 40.32 -23.09
CA GLU A 523 3.23 40.92 -22.25
C GLU A 523 1.87 41.04 -22.96
N GLY A 524 0.80 40.86 -22.18
CA GLY A 524 -0.57 41.02 -22.63
C GLY A 524 -1.32 42.06 -21.79
N VAL A 525 -2.64 42.14 -22.01
CA VAL A 525 -3.52 43.06 -21.28
C VAL A 525 -3.99 42.37 -19.99
N LEU A 526 -3.59 42.92 -18.84
CA LEU A 526 -4.03 42.43 -17.53
C LEU A 526 -5.40 43.01 -17.16
N ALA A 527 -5.66 44.29 -17.44
CA ALA A 527 -6.94 44.93 -17.21
C ALA A 527 -7.18 46.12 -18.13
N GLU A 528 -8.46 46.38 -18.37
CA GLU A 528 -8.94 47.67 -18.85
C GLU A 528 -9.54 48.45 -17.68
N TRP A 529 -8.74 49.30 -17.05
CA TRP A 529 -9.11 50.01 -15.82
C TRP A 529 -9.89 51.29 -16.13
N ASP A 530 -11.13 51.40 -15.65
CA ASP A 530 -11.86 52.67 -15.60
C ASP A 530 -11.31 53.55 -14.48
N ILE A 531 -10.14 54.13 -14.76
CA ILE A 531 -9.36 54.90 -13.80
C ILE A 531 -10.07 56.19 -13.38
N ILE A 532 -10.85 56.81 -14.28
CA ILE A 532 -11.59 58.03 -13.96
C ILE A 532 -12.65 57.72 -12.91
N ALA A 533 -13.49 56.69 -13.13
CA ALA A 533 -14.51 56.31 -12.15
C ALA A 533 -13.89 55.92 -10.80
N ALA A 534 -12.75 55.22 -10.83
CA ALA A 534 -12.04 54.74 -9.66
C ALA A 534 -11.37 55.85 -8.84
N ILE A 535 -10.76 56.85 -9.50
CA ILE A 535 -9.89 57.84 -8.87
C ILE A 535 -10.53 59.25 -8.75
N ASP A 536 -11.39 59.68 -9.67
CA ASP A 536 -11.94 61.05 -9.63
C ASP A 536 -12.93 61.22 -8.45
N ASN A 537 -12.74 62.28 -7.66
CA ASN A 537 -13.65 62.76 -6.61
C ASN A 537 -14.32 64.11 -6.97
N GLY A 538 -14.14 64.59 -8.21
CA GLY A 538 -14.59 65.92 -8.60
C GLY A 538 -13.80 67.03 -7.91
N ALA A 539 -14.43 68.20 -7.78
CA ALA A 539 -13.84 69.37 -7.12
C ALA A 539 -13.78 69.25 -5.57
N ALA A 540 -14.47 68.27 -4.98
CA ALA A 540 -14.54 68.10 -3.55
C ALA A 540 -13.29 67.41 -2.98
N VAL A 541 -12.87 67.81 -1.78
CA VAL A 541 -11.82 67.11 -1.04
C VAL A 541 -12.32 65.70 -0.69
N PRO A 542 -11.58 64.64 -1.06
CA PRO A 542 -11.98 63.28 -0.73
C PRO A 542 -11.97 63.06 0.79
N PRO A 543 -12.92 62.26 1.34
CA PRO A 543 -12.92 61.91 2.75
C PRO A 543 -11.58 61.31 3.20
N ALA A 544 -11.23 61.49 4.48
CA ALA A 544 -10.05 60.85 5.05
C ALA A 544 -10.12 59.31 4.85
N GLY A 545 -9.01 58.71 4.41
CA GLY A 545 -8.96 57.29 4.08
C GLY A 545 -9.51 56.92 2.69
N SER A 546 -9.93 57.88 1.87
CA SER A 546 -10.35 57.61 0.49
C SER A 546 -9.16 57.42 -0.46
N HIS A 547 -9.29 56.45 -1.36
CA HIS A 547 -8.34 56.22 -2.46
C HIS A 547 -8.55 57.17 -3.66
N LYS A 548 -9.55 58.06 -3.62
CA LYS A 548 -9.83 59.03 -4.69
C LYS A 548 -8.98 60.31 -4.57
N LEU A 549 -8.86 61.06 -5.67
CA LEU A 549 -8.20 62.35 -5.77
C LEU A 549 -9.19 63.47 -6.10
N GLN A 550 -9.00 64.62 -5.46
CA GLN A 550 -9.62 65.88 -5.87
C GLN A 550 -9.02 66.34 -7.21
N ARG A 551 -9.83 66.94 -8.08
CA ARG A 551 -9.34 67.59 -9.30
C ARG A 551 -8.31 68.68 -8.98
N GLY A 552 -7.28 68.79 -9.80
CA GLY A 552 -6.10 69.65 -9.60
C GLY A 552 -5.02 69.06 -8.68
N THR A 553 -5.17 67.83 -8.16
CA THR A 553 -4.21 67.23 -7.22
C THR A 553 -3.43 66.06 -7.81
N ARG A 554 -2.29 65.75 -7.17
CA ARG A 554 -1.38 64.65 -7.52
C ARG A 554 -1.11 63.80 -6.29
N CYS A 555 -1.08 62.47 -6.45
CA CYS A 555 -0.64 61.57 -5.38
C CYS A 555 0.03 60.31 -5.93
N ALA A 556 0.85 59.67 -5.11
CA ALA A 556 1.47 58.40 -5.42
C ALA A 556 0.50 57.24 -5.12
N TYR A 557 0.49 56.25 -6.01
CA TYR A 557 -0.28 55.03 -5.93
C TYR A 557 0.65 53.83 -6.11
N ASN A 558 0.29 52.74 -5.45
CA ASN A 558 0.87 51.43 -5.66
C ASN A 558 -0.18 50.53 -6.32
N ILE A 559 0.17 49.93 -7.44
CA ILE A 559 -0.65 48.91 -8.11
C ILE A 559 -0.02 47.56 -7.81
N SER A 560 -0.78 46.68 -7.16
CA SER A 560 -0.33 45.33 -6.86
C SER A 560 -0.92 44.33 -7.85
N LEU A 561 -0.11 43.37 -8.27
CA LEU A 561 -0.50 42.18 -9.04
C LEU A 561 -0.09 40.94 -8.27
N ALA A 562 -1.03 40.05 -8.02
CA ALA A 562 -0.78 38.75 -7.39
C ALA A 562 -1.26 37.64 -8.32
N VAL A 563 -0.41 36.65 -8.56
CA VAL A 563 -0.73 35.43 -9.33
C VAL A 563 -0.95 34.29 -8.34
N SER A 564 -2.01 33.52 -8.59
CA SER A 564 -2.41 32.39 -7.76
C SER A 564 -2.14 31.09 -8.48
N ASP A 565 -1.50 30.19 -7.76
CA ASP A 565 -1.13 28.83 -8.17
C ASP A 565 -1.77 27.82 -7.19
N ASN A 566 -2.21 26.68 -7.73
CA ASN A 566 -2.86 25.62 -7.00
C ASN A 566 -1.88 24.51 -6.53
N THR A 567 -0.59 24.54 -6.88
CA THR A 567 0.37 23.51 -6.49
C THR A 567 0.36 23.30 -4.97
N LEU A 568 0.41 22.04 -4.53
CA LEU A 568 0.33 21.62 -3.12
C LEU A 568 1.59 21.93 -2.33
N ARG A 569 1.87 23.22 -2.22
CA ARG A 569 2.73 23.85 -1.22
C ARG A 569 2.47 25.36 -1.11
N GLY A 570 1.40 25.86 -1.72
CA GLY A 570 0.88 27.20 -1.50
C GLY A 570 1.91 28.29 -1.78
N SER A 571 2.42 28.34 -3.01
CA SER A 571 3.18 29.51 -3.42
C SER A 571 2.20 30.61 -3.86
N ASN A 572 1.77 31.44 -2.90
CA ASN A 572 1.34 32.77 -3.28
C ASN A 572 2.61 33.54 -3.61
N THR A 573 2.75 33.98 -4.87
CA THR A 573 3.82 34.92 -5.19
C THR A 573 3.65 36.17 -4.36
N ALA A 574 4.76 36.70 -3.85
CA ALA A 574 4.75 38.04 -3.28
C ALA A 574 4.16 38.99 -4.34
N PRO A 575 3.18 39.85 -3.98
CA PRO A 575 2.55 40.70 -4.95
C PRO A 575 3.61 41.58 -5.63
N PHE A 576 3.60 41.60 -6.96
CA PHE A 576 4.39 42.55 -7.72
C PHE A 576 3.79 43.94 -7.51
N ASN A 577 4.62 44.91 -7.15
CA ASN A 577 4.18 46.28 -6.84
C ASN A 577 4.71 47.25 -7.89
N TYR A 578 3.82 48.02 -8.50
CA TYR A 578 4.14 49.07 -9.47
C TYR A 578 3.75 50.43 -8.89
N ALA A 579 4.75 51.26 -8.60
CA ALA A 579 4.52 52.62 -8.12
C ALA A 579 4.28 53.59 -9.29
N ILE A 580 3.23 54.41 -9.19
CA ILE A 580 2.90 55.43 -10.20
C ILE A 580 2.33 56.68 -9.52
N ASN A 581 2.60 57.85 -10.09
CA ASN A 581 1.91 59.07 -9.68
C ASN A 581 0.70 59.29 -10.59
N ILE A 582 -0.44 59.59 -9.99
CA ILE A 582 -1.66 59.92 -10.72
C ILE A 582 -1.98 61.39 -10.47
N ILE A 583 -2.25 62.11 -11.55
CA ILE A 583 -2.66 63.52 -11.56
C ILE A 583 -4.12 63.57 -12.01
N ASN A 584 -5.00 64.11 -11.18
CA ASN A 584 -6.38 64.38 -11.56
C ASN A 584 -6.47 65.79 -12.16
N ASP A 585 -6.34 65.91 -13.48
CA ASP A 585 -6.34 67.18 -14.24
C ASP A 585 -7.63 67.42 -15.05
N LEU A 586 -8.72 66.75 -14.68
CA LEU A 586 -10.05 66.84 -15.30
C LEU A 586 -10.82 68.13 -15.01
#